data_AF-A0A820NG48-F1
#
_entry.id   AF-A0A820NG48-F1
#
_cell.length_a   1.000
_cell.length_b   1.000
_cell.length_c   1.000
_cell.angle_alpha   90.00
_cell.angle_beta   90.00
_cell.angle_gamma   90.00
#
_symmetry.space_group_name_H-M   'P 1'
#
loop_
_entity.id
_entity.type
_entity.pdbx_description
1 polymer ?
#
loop_
_entity_poly.entity_id
_entity_poly.type
_entity_poly.pdbx_seq_one_letter_code
_entity_poly.pdbx_strand_id
1 'polypeptide(L)'
;MFTSDSAYIVTNDVTEIRLKYFDTVPVASAMCVLRTGFLFIASEFGNHYLYQITQLGDADDEPEFSSSERLEEEDTFFFVPRKLKNLILVDEMDSFSTMT
;
A
#
# COMPACT_ATOMS: atom_id res chain seq x y z
N MET A 1 -42.90 18.96 24.81
CA MET A 1 -42.75 19.46 23.43
C MET A 1 -41.25 19.45 23.15
N PHE A 2 -40.80 18.49 22.34
CA PHE A 2 -39.59 18.39 21.48
C PHE A 2 -38.39 19.33 21.78
N THR A 3 -37.10 18.95 21.82
CA THR A 3 -36.27 17.87 21.23
C THR A 3 -34.90 17.93 21.93
N SER A 4 -34.38 16.86 22.55
CA SER A 4 -33.35 15.96 22.00
C SER A 4 -32.09 16.62 21.43
N ASP A 5 -31.24 17.18 22.30
CA ASP A 5 -29.81 17.34 22.01
C ASP A 5 -29.08 16.05 22.42
N SER A 6 -29.21 15.02 21.58
CA SER A 6 -28.22 13.95 21.60
C SER A 6 -26.97 14.55 20.97
N ALA A 7 -26.02 14.98 21.81
CA ALA A 7 -24.68 15.31 21.36
C ALA A 7 -24.24 14.18 20.42
N TYR A 8 -23.99 14.55 19.17
CA TYR A 8 -23.52 13.62 18.14
C TYR A 8 -22.16 13.12 18.63
N ILE A 9 -22.16 11.93 19.24
CA ILE A 9 -20.92 11.23 19.55
C ILE A 9 -20.39 10.86 18.18
N VAL A 10 -19.48 11.70 17.64
CA VAL A 10 -18.55 11.22 16.62
C VAL A 10 -17.74 10.17 17.35
N THR A 11 -18.17 8.92 17.28
CA THR A 11 -17.33 7.86 17.74
C THR A 11 -16.17 7.82 16.75
N ASN A 12 -14.95 8.03 17.23
CA ASN A 12 -13.73 7.84 16.43
C ASN A 12 -13.49 6.33 16.20
N ASP A 13 -14.55 5.62 15.87
CA ASP A 13 -14.54 4.19 15.62
C ASP A 13 -14.04 3.98 14.20
N VAL A 14 -13.11 3.05 14.05
CA VAL A 14 -12.65 2.60 12.73
C VAL A 14 -13.82 1.94 12.03
N THR A 15 -14.25 2.48 10.89
CA THR A 15 -15.41 1.97 10.14
C THR A 15 -15.05 0.80 9.24
N GLU A 16 -13.88 0.85 8.60
CA GLU A 16 -13.40 -0.17 7.67
C GLU A 16 -11.91 -0.01 7.37
N ILE A 17 -11.30 -1.06 6.80
CA ILE A 17 -9.96 -1.05 6.23
C ILE A 17 -10.12 -1.14 4.72
N ARG A 18 -9.44 -0.25 3.98
CA ARG A 18 -9.41 -0.27 2.52
C ARG A 18 -8.02 -0.60 2.01
N LEU A 19 -7.97 -1.48 1.01
CA LEU A 19 -6.73 -2.01 0.43
C LEU A 19 -6.80 -1.85 -1.08
N LYS A 20 -5.70 -1.35 -1.67
CA LYS A 20 -5.56 -1.16 -3.10
C LYS A 20 -4.17 -1.63 -3.54
N TYR A 21 -4.10 -2.31 -4.67
CA TYR A 21 -2.80 -2.72 -5.22
C TYR A 21 -2.01 -1.49 -5.70
N PHE A 22 -0.80 -1.31 -5.17
CA PHE A 22 0.02 -0.13 -5.43
C PHE A 22 1.04 -0.36 -6.56
N ASP A 23 2.07 -1.16 -6.29
CA ASP A 23 3.11 -1.59 -7.22
C ASP A 23 3.82 -2.82 -6.62
N THR A 24 4.50 -3.61 -7.45
CA THR A 24 5.30 -4.77 -7.00
C THR A 24 6.78 -4.43 -6.96
N VAL A 25 7.42 -4.68 -5.81
CA VAL A 25 8.87 -4.57 -5.58
C VAL A 25 9.43 -5.93 -5.14
N PRO A 26 10.75 -6.13 -5.19
CA PRO A 26 11.37 -7.33 -4.61
C PRO A 26 11.02 -7.49 -3.13
N VAL A 27 10.98 -8.74 -2.66
CA VAL A 27 10.67 -9.06 -1.26
C VAL A 27 11.65 -8.34 -0.33
N ALA A 28 11.13 -7.68 0.70
CA ALA A 28 11.86 -6.76 1.53
C ALA A 28 11.76 -7.12 3.01
N SER A 29 12.91 -7.06 3.69
CA SER A 29 12.99 -7.20 5.15
C SER A 29 12.49 -5.95 5.88
N ALA A 30 12.63 -4.78 5.24
CA ALA A 30 12.13 -3.51 5.73
C ALA A 30 11.82 -2.55 4.57
N MET A 31 10.84 -1.67 4.80
CA MET A 31 10.46 -0.59 3.89
C MET A 31 10.43 0.73 4.63
N CYS A 32 11.06 1.76 4.05
CA CYS A 32 11.14 3.09 4.66
C CYS A 32 10.59 4.16 3.72
N VAL A 33 9.46 4.77 4.08
CA VAL A 33 8.90 5.92 3.38
C VAL A 33 9.54 7.21 3.94
N LEU A 34 10.23 7.92 3.07
CA LEU A 34 10.95 9.16 3.37
C LEU A 34 10.07 10.38 3.09
N ARG A 35 10.14 11.39 3.96
CA ARG A 35 9.36 12.65 3.82
C ARG A 35 9.60 13.39 2.50
N THR A 36 10.71 13.12 1.82
CA THR A 36 11.06 13.67 0.52
C THR A 36 10.35 12.99 -0.65
N GLY A 37 9.46 12.02 -0.41
CA GLY A 37 8.71 11.32 -1.45
C GLY A 37 9.46 10.10 -2.01
N PHE A 38 10.31 9.47 -1.22
CA PHE A 38 11.07 8.29 -1.62
C PHE A 38 10.67 7.07 -0.79
N LEU A 39 10.79 5.90 -1.40
CA LEU A 39 10.59 4.61 -0.77
C LEU A 39 11.89 3.81 -0.88
N PHE A 40 12.53 3.57 0.26
CA PHE A 40 13.70 2.69 0.34
C PHE A 40 13.26 1.25 0.65
N ILE A 41 13.76 0.31 -0.13
CA ILE A 41 13.47 -1.13 -0.05
C ILE A 41 14.73 -1.88 0.35
N ALA A 42 14.76 -2.36 1.59
CA ALA A 42 15.82 -3.24 2.09
C ALA A 42 15.48 -4.70 1.73
N SER A 43 15.77 -5.09 0.49
CA SER A 43 15.52 -6.46 0.00
C SER A 43 16.11 -7.54 0.91
N GLU A 44 15.37 -8.63 1.11
CA GLU A 44 15.83 -9.77 1.93
C GLU A 44 17.07 -10.45 1.33
N PHE A 45 17.11 -10.52 0.00
CA PHE A 45 18.20 -11.07 -0.79
C PHE A 45 18.48 -10.19 -2.00
N GLY A 46 19.76 -10.08 -2.36
CA GLY A 46 20.19 -9.28 -3.50
C GLY A 46 20.20 -7.78 -3.22
N ASN A 47 20.26 -7.00 -4.30
CA ASN A 47 20.43 -5.55 -4.26
C ASN A 47 19.27 -4.86 -3.56
N HIS A 48 19.55 -3.70 -2.96
CA HIS A 48 18.54 -2.84 -2.36
C HIS A 48 18.11 -1.76 -3.34
N TYR A 49 16.92 -1.19 -3.16
CA TYR A 49 16.35 -0.28 -4.15
C TYR A 49 15.86 1.01 -3.50
N LEU A 50 16.09 2.12 -4.18
CA LEU A 50 15.52 3.41 -3.86
C LEU A 50 14.56 3.82 -4.96
N TYR A 51 13.28 3.95 -4.62
CA TYR A 51 12.24 4.42 -5.53
C TYR A 51 11.80 5.84 -5.18
N GLN A 52 11.42 6.62 -6.19
CA GLN A 52 10.65 7.86 -6.02
C GLN A 52 9.16 7.55 -6.19
N ILE A 53 8.35 8.03 -5.24
CA ILE A 53 6.89 7.95 -5.33
C ILE A 53 6.41 9.09 -6.22
N THR A 54 5.85 8.76 -7.38
CA THR A 54 5.34 9.75 -8.34
C THR A 54 3.85 10.00 -8.19
N GLN A 55 3.12 8.96 -7.77
CA GLN A 55 1.67 8.97 -7.61
C GLN A 55 1.31 8.14 -6.38
N LEU A 56 0.25 8.51 -5.68
CA LEU A 56 -0.20 7.82 -4.46
C LEU A 56 -1.19 6.68 -4.73
N GLY A 57 -1.48 6.38 -6.00
CA GLY A 57 -2.42 5.33 -6.39
C GLY A 57 -3.89 5.76 -6.39
N ASP A 58 -4.20 7.02 -6.05
CA ASP A 58 -5.59 7.51 -6.01
C ASP A 58 -6.19 7.80 -7.40
N ALA A 59 -5.35 7.91 -8.42
CA ALA A 59 -5.73 8.36 -9.76
C ALA A 59 -5.68 7.25 -10.83
N ASP A 60 -5.64 5.98 -10.42
CA ASP A 60 -5.63 4.83 -11.33
C ASP A 60 -6.91 3.99 -11.25
N ASP A 61 -7.11 3.15 -12.27
CA ASP A 61 -8.27 2.24 -12.40
C ASP A 61 -8.11 0.94 -11.60
N GLU A 62 -7.14 0.86 -10.67
CA GLU A 62 -7.00 -0.33 -9.82
C GLU A 62 -8.19 -0.43 -8.84
N PRO A 63 -8.77 -1.63 -8.66
CA PRO A 63 -9.86 -1.82 -7.73
C PRO A 63 -9.40 -1.54 -6.29
N GLU A 64 -10.25 -0.82 -5.55
CA GLU A 64 -10.13 -0.66 -4.10
C GLU A 64 -11.06 -1.68 -3.42
N PHE A 65 -10.54 -2.37 -2.41
CA PHE A 65 -11.26 -3.41 -1.68
C PHE A 65 -11.48 -2.96 -0.25
N SER A 66 -12.69 -3.20 0.28
CA SER A 66 -13.03 -2.82 1.66
C SER A 66 -13.30 -4.04 2.54
N SER A 67 -12.89 -3.97 3.81
CA SER A 67 -13.24 -4.97 4.82
C SER A 67 -14.74 -5.02 5.15
N SER A 68 -15.54 -4.04 4.71
CA SER A 68 -17.00 -4.02 4.89
C SER A 68 -17.75 -4.76 3.78
N GLU A 69 -17.09 -5.08 2.67
CA GLU A 69 -17.67 -5.85 1.57
C GLU A 69 -17.84 -7.32 1.96
N ARG A 70 -19.04 -7.86 1.76
CA ARG A 70 -19.33 -9.27 2.03
C ARG A 70 -18.99 -10.10 0.80
N LEU A 71 -17.95 -10.92 0.93
CA LEU A 71 -17.65 -11.98 -0.03
C LEU A 71 -18.47 -13.23 0.30
N GLU A 72 -18.80 -14.02 -0.71
CA GLU A 72 -19.34 -15.38 -0.50
C GLU A 72 -18.23 -16.29 0.05
N GLU A 73 -18.58 -17.43 0.68
CA GLU A 73 -17.62 -18.30 1.40
C GLU A 73 -16.46 -18.85 0.53
N GLU A 74 -16.56 -18.74 -0.79
CA GLU A 74 -15.54 -19.19 -1.75
C GLU A 74 -14.89 -18.04 -2.55
N ASP A 75 -15.31 -16.80 -2.32
CA ASP A 75 -14.83 -15.63 -3.07
C ASP A 75 -13.67 -14.91 -2.37
N THR A 76 -12.77 -14.36 -3.17
CA THR A 76 -11.67 -13.50 -2.72
C THR A 76 -11.49 -12.32 -3.67
N PHE A 77 -10.77 -11.30 -3.20
CA PHE A 77 -10.42 -10.15 -4.03
C PHE A 77 -9.26 -10.51 -4.97
N PHE A 78 -9.42 -10.19 -6.25
CA PHE A 78 -8.40 -10.42 -7.27
C PHE A 78 -7.90 -9.10 -7.83
N PHE A 79 -6.59 -9.02 -8.08
CA PHE A 79 -5.95 -7.92 -8.79
C PHE A 79 -4.99 -8.48 -9.82
N VAL A 80 -4.58 -7.65 -10.79
CA VAL A 80 -3.64 -8.04 -11.84
C VAL A 80 -2.31 -7.33 -11.60
N PRO A 81 -1.22 -8.07 -11.32
CA PRO A 81 0.10 -7.47 -11.19
C PRO A 81 0.48 -6.71 -12.47
N ARG A 82 1.05 -5.51 -12.31
CA ARG A 82 1.47 -4.67 -13.42
C ARG A 82 2.87 -4.12 -13.20
N LYS A 83 3.43 -3.53 -14.26
CA LYS A 83 4.66 -2.75 -14.16
C LYS A 83 4.45 -1.54 -13.25
N LEU A 84 5.57 -1.03 -12.72
CA LEU A 84 5.59 0.16 -11.87
C LEU A 84 4.90 1.32 -12.58
N LYS A 85 3.90 1.91 -11.92
CA LYS A 85 3.28 3.18 -12.33
C LYS A 85 3.41 4.26 -11.27
N ASN A 86 3.38 3.86 -9.99
CA ASN A 86 3.41 4.74 -8.85
C ASN A 86 4.84 4.98 -8.34
N LEU A 87 5.76 4.07 -8.67
CA LEU A 87 7.16 4.12 -8.33
C LEU A 87 8.04 4.30 -9.58
N ILE A 88 9.11 5.08 -9.44
CA ILE A 88 10.22 5.14 -10.40
C ILE A 88 11.48 4.68 -9.69
N LEU A 89 12.21 3.73 -10.28
CA LEU A 89 13.52 3.31 -9.77
C LEU A 89 14.51 4.46 -9.95
N VAL A 90 15.08 4.94 -8.84
CA VAL A 90 16.06 6.03 -8.82
C VAL A 90 17.46 5.47 -8.69
N ASP A 91 17.63 4.48 -7.80
CA ASP A 91 18.92 3.88 -7.53
C ASP A 91 18.80 2.40 -7.16
N GLU A 92 19.84 1.66 -7.46
CA GLU A 92 20.02 0.25 -7.12
C GLU A 92 21.37 0.12 -6.40
N MET A 93 21.32 -0.34 -5.15
CA MET A 93 22.49 -0.46 -4.29
C MET A 93 22.96 -1.91 -4.29
N ASP A 94 24.18 -2.12 -4.76
CA ASP A 94 24.80 -3.43 -4.77
C ASP A 94 24.88 -4.00 -3.35
N SER A 95 24.33 -5.20 -3.18
CA SER A 95 24.40 -5.96 -1.94
C SER A 95 25.29 -7.18 -2.15
N PHE A 96 26.28 -7.33 -1.27
CA PHE A 96 27.12 -8.53 -1.22
C PHE A 96 26.51 -9.63 -0.33
N SER A 97 25.22 -9.53 0.03
CA SER A 97 24.53 -10.59 0.77
C SER A 97 24.58 -11.90 -0.04
N THR A 98 24.95 -12.99 0.63
CA THR A 98 25.34 -14.27 0.03
C THR A 98 24.45 -14.71 -1.13
N MET A 99 25.07 -14.87 -2.29
CA MET A 99 24.63 -15.77 -3.36
C MET A 99 24.91 -17.19 -2.87
N THR A 100 23.85 -17.98 -2.64
CA THR A 100 23.98 -19.42 -2.41
C THR A 100 24.60 -20.13 -3.61
#